data_AF-A0A2T4CJI2-F1
#
_entry.id   AF-A0A2T4CJI2-F1
#
_cell.length_a   1.000
_cell.length_b   1.000
_cell.length_c   1.000
_cell.angle_alpha   90.00
_cell.angle_beta   90.00
_cell.angle_gamma   90.00
#
_symmetry.space_group_name_H-M   'P 1'
#
loop_
_entity.id
_entity.type
_entity.pdbx_description
1 polymer ?
#
loop_
_entity_poly.entity_id
_entity_poly.type
_entity_poly.pdbx_seq_one_letter_code
_entity_poly.pdbx_strand_id
1 'polypeptide(L)'
;MIPKTTFALLFAALAAAGPIQRREVASLNPDATAEAQKRDDTATRAFSNVQIKTSDGKCLSVDPLSGDFRANLTPIQITDCGSAQGQGWDVITAGVHNDQKGQALIVSTLTQACFNFDPRRAAGNQVLLFSCGGRADGGGQVTNSQLFAFTGGAGPLSLTPENDPTKCFAAKGNVVDIADCNDGDASQKFTFGDAAAGDSGNGSNNDNSSSSAAASSAPAATQAPATSAAAAPSATPSAAAPADDQNSLCSAPKIVTVTDVTTVTAAAAPPAASNEATQTAETAQSAAATSSADNAAQTTAAASQPAVTANPTTPVPVSGAGGTLNPTAVAEAQKFDATAVRPLESVNIRAADGRCFFVDPTAGDFRENLIPIGLAECSEDTSQKFDIVTKGVHNDGQAGEALIVSVLTNGCVNFDGRRAANDQVIMFSCGGRADGDGQTTTSQLFPFEAGSDTILLTPNSADKQTCLIAGTDRVEAAQCNGQQDQVFELVEVL
;
A
#
# COMPACT_ATOMS: atom_id res chain seq x y z
N MET A 1 -36.90 -56.33 29.63
CA MET A 1 -36.01 -56.91 28.60
C MET A 1 -36.35 -56.25 27.28
N ILE A 2 -35.39 -55.59 26.63
CA ILE A 2 -35.52 -54.89 25.34
C ILE A 2 -34.25 -55.28 24.53
N PRO A 3 -34.34 -55.58 23.22
CA PRO A 3 -33.33 -56.38 22.53
C PRO A 3 -32.02 -55.63 22.22
N LYS A 4 -30.90 -56.34 22.33
CA LYS A 4 -29.54 -55.88 22.01
C LYS A 4 -29.21 -56.01 20.50
N THR A 5 -29.91 -55.30 19.60
CA THR A 5 -29.62 -55.42 18.14
C THR A 5 -29.90 -54.17 17.28
N THR A 6 -29.82 -52.95 17.83
CA THR A 6 -29.91 -51.73 16.98
C THR A 6 -29.04 -50.57 17.49
N PHE A 7 -27.72 -50.74 17.49
CA PHE A 7 -26.78 -49.64 17.82
C PHE A 7 -25.43 -49.75 17.09
N ALA A 8 -25.48 -49.97 15.77
CA ALA A 8 -24.29 -50.02 14.92
C ALA A 8 -24.65 -49.65 13.47
N LEU A 9 -24.69 -48.35 13.16
CA LEU A 9 -24.56 -47.73 11.81
C LEU A 9 -24.81 -46.21 11.87
N LEU A 10 -23.96 -45.46 12.58
CA LEU A 10 -24.01 -43.98 12.51
C LEU A 10 -22.67 -43.30 12.88
N PHE A 11 -21.56 -43.86 12.41
CA PHE A 11 -20.25 -43.19 12.36
C PHE A 11 -19.53 -43.53 11.05
N ALA A 12 -20.07 -43.01 9.94
CA ALA A 12 -19.33 -42.91 8.68
C ALA A 12 -18.74 -41.50 8.60
N ALA A 13 -17.42 -41.44 8.74
CA ALA A 13 -16.51 -40.29 8.70
C ALA A 13 -17.06 -38.94 8.19
N LEU A 14 -17.06 -37.94 9.08
CA LEU A 14 -16.68 -36.58 8.68
C LEU A 14 -15.19 -36.62 8.33
N ALA A 15 -14.87 -36.55 7.04
CA ALA A 15 -13.52 -36.34 6.53
C ALA A 15 -13.58 -35.42 5.31
N ALA A 16 -12.51 -34.65 5.08
CA ALA A 16 -12.33 -33.71 3.97
C ALA A 16 -13.23 -32.45 3.96
N ALA A 17 -13.07 -31.60 4.97
CA ALA A 17 -13.13 -30.14 4.81
C ALA A 17 -12.29 -29.48 5.92
N GLY A 18 -10.96 -29.48 5.77
CA GLY A 18 -10.12 -28.60 6.59
C GLY A 18 -10.46 -27.14 6.27
N PRO A 19 -10.34 -26.20 7.23
CA PRO A 19 -10.61 -24.80 6.96
C PRO A 19 -9.53 -24.26 6.02
N ILE A 20 -9.83 -24.22 4.72
CA ILE A 20 -9.25 -23.24 3.81
C ILE A 20 -9.57 -21.89 4.46
N GLN A 21 -8.56 -21.05 4.72
CA GLN A 21 -8.82 -19.72 5.25
C GLN A 21 -9.77 -18.99 4.31
N ARG A 22 -10.60 -18.09 4.88
CA ARG A 22 -11.58 -17.37 4.06
C ARG A 22 -10.82 -16.66 2.94
N ARG A 23 -11.38 -16.73 1.73
CA ARG A 23 -10.98 -15.81 0.68
C ARG A 23 -11.31 -14.42 1.19
N GLU A 24 -10.28 -13.61 1.39
CA GLU A 24 -10.44 -12.24 1.85
C GLU A 24 -10.99 -11.38 0.71
N VAL A 25 -10.63 -11.71 -0.54
CA VAL A 25 -11.17 -11.08 -1.76
C VAL A 25 -11.98 -12.06 -2.61
N ALA A 26 -13.05 -11.57 -3.24
CA ALA A 26 -13.87 -12.37 -4.16
C ALA A 26 -13.16 -12.67 -5.49
N SER A 27 -12.27 -11.77 -5.91
CA SER A 27 -11.47 -11.85 -7.15
C SER A 27 -10.23 -10.96 -7.01
N LEU A 28 -9.14 -11.33 -7.69
CA LEU A 28 -7.99 -10.44 -7.88
C LEU A 28 -8.34 -9.31 -8.87
N ASN A 29 -7.64 -8.17 -8.76
CA ASN A 29 -7.54 -7.23 -9.88
C ASN A 29 -6.42 -7.72 -10.81
N PRO A 30 -6.69 -7.99 -12.11
CA PRO A 30 -5.69 -8.53 -13.03
C PRO A 30 -4.48 -7.61 -13.24
N ASP A 31 -4.70 -6.31 -13.45
CA ASP A 31 -3.64 -5.35 -13.77
C ASP A 31 -2.72 -5.12 -12.57
N ALA A 32 -3.30 -4.89 -11.39
CA ALA A 32 -2.54 -4.69 -10.16
C ALA A 32 -1.85 -5.98 -9.69
N THR A 33 -2.35 -7.17 -10.05
CA THR A 33 -1.64 -8.44 -9.82
C THR A 33 -0.48 -8.61 -10.81
N ALA A 34 -0.68 -8.30 -12.09
CA ALA A 34 0.37 -8.36 -13.13
C ALA A 34 1.47 -7.32 -12.89
N GLU A 35 1.13 -6.17 -12.31
CA GLU A 35 2.08 -5.19 -11.81
C GLU A 35 2.82 -5.71 -10.58
N ALA A 36 2.09 -6.20 -9.57
CA ALA A 36 2.65 -6.55 -8.26
C ALA A 36 3.47 -7.84 -8.25
N GLN A 37 3.18 -8.78 -9.15
CA GLN A 37 3.75 -10.12 -9.17
C GLN A 37 4.42 -10.43 -10.51
N LYS A 38 5.38 -9.57 -10.89
CA LYS A 38 6.17 -9.75 -12.10
C LYS A 38 7.13 -10.93 -11.95
N ARG A 39 7.10 -11.85 -12.90
CA ARG A 39 8.08 -12.94 -12.98
C ARG A 39 9.46 -12.38 -13.34
N ASP A 40 10.47 -12.74 -12.57
CA ASP A 40 11.86 -12.51 -12.95
C ASP A 40 12.31 -13.57 -13.96
N ASP A 41 12.40 -13.17 -15.23
CA ASP A 41 12.88 -14.00 -16.33
C ASP A 41 14.43 -14.10 -16.38
N THR A 42 15.14 -13.26 -15.63
CA THR A 42 16.62 -13.30 -15.50
C THR A 42 17.09 -14.21 -14.36
N ALA A 43 16.16 -14.67 -13.52
CA ALA A 43 16.44 -15.45 -12.32
C ALA A 43 17.17 -16.77 -12.57
N THR A 44 18.27 -16.99 -11.83
CA THR A 44 18.92 -18.29 -11.69
C THR A 44 18.18 -19.13 -10.65
N ARG A 45 17.61 -20.25 -11.10
CA ARG A 45 16.75 -21.13 -10.29
C ARG A 45 17.52 -22.40 -9.91
N ALA A 46 17.67 -22.65 -8.61
CA ALA A 46 18.22 -23.90 -8.09
C ALA A 46 17.19 -25.04 -8.15
N PHE A 47 15.91 -24.70 -7.96
CA PHE A 47 14.77 -25.56 -8.21
C PHE A 47 13.69 -24.76 -8.92
N SER A 48 12.95 -25.41 -9.83
CA SER A 48 11.86 -24.80 -10.59
C SER A 48 10.59 -25.65 -10.45
N ASN A 49 9.47 -25.02 -10.11
CA ASN A 49 8.15 -25.64 -9.93
C ASN A 49 8.16 -26.95 -9.09
N VAL A 50 8.88 -26.95 -7.98
CA VAL A 50 8.93 -28.07 -7.02
C VAL A 50 7.89 -27.92 -5.92
N GLN A 51 7.49 -29.03 -5.31
CA GLN A 51 6.74 -28.99 -4.04
C GLN A 51 7.68 -28.68 -2.87
N ILE A 52 7.23 -27.88 -1.91
CA ILE A 52 7.90 -27.76 -0.61
C ILE A 52 7.10 -28.60 0.39
N LYS A 53 7.76 -29.59 1.02
CA LYS A 53 7.14 -30.56 1.92
C LYS A 53 7.56 -30.31 3.38
N THR A 54 6.62 -30.37 4.31
CA THR A 54 6.86 -30.38 5.76
C THR A 54 7.38 -31.75 6.22
N SER A 55 7.88 -31.85 7.45
CA SER A 55 8.41 -33.12 8.01
C SER A 55 7.39 -34.25 8.10
N ASP A 56 6.09 -33.95 8.18
CA ASP A 56 4.98 -34.92 8.17
C ASP A 56 4.50 -35.27 6.75
N GLY A 57 5.16 -34.74 5.71
CA GLY A 57 4.92 -35.09 4.30
C GLY A 57 3.79 -34.30 3.62
N LYS A 58 3.23 -33.28 4.28
CA LYS A 58 2.28 -32.33 3.67
C LYS A 58 3.00 -31.31 2.80
N CYS A 59 2.27 -30.68 1.89
CA CYS A 59 2.81 -29.70 0.94
C CYS A 59 2.40 -28.28 1.31
N LEU A 60 3.30 -27.32 1.07
CA LEU A 60 2.98 -25.90 1.12
C LEU A 60 2.14 -25.52 -0.11
N SER A 61 1.04 -24.80 0.11
CA SER A 61 0.09 -24.34 -0.92
C SER A 61 -0.35 -22.90 -0.68
N VAL A 62 -0.94 -22.26 -1.70
CA VAL A 62 -1.55 -20.93 -1.59
C VAL A 62 -2.92 -20.88 -2.28
N ASP A 63 -3.89 -20.20 -1.66
CA ASP A 63 -5.07 -19.68 -2.38
C ASP A 63 -4.78 -18.21 -2.72
N PRO A 64 -4.66 -17.83 -4.01
CA PRO A 64 -4.40 -16.44 -4.41
C PRO A 64 -5.42 -15.45 -3.87
N LEU A 65 -6.65 -15.89 -3.56
CA LEU A 65 -7.74 -15.06 -3.04
C LEU A 65 -7.75 -14.94 -1.52
N SER A 66 -6.77 -15.52 -0.81
CA SER A 66 -6.61 -15.41 0.64
C SER A 66 -5.69 -14.25 1.10
N GLY A 67 -5.27 -13.39 0.17
CA GLY A 67 -4.57 -12.13 0.43
C GLY A 67 -5.38 -10.90 -0.03
N ASP A 68 -4.71 -9.77 -0.24
CA ASP A 68 -5.29 -8.59 -0.90
C ASP A 68 -5.60 -8.87 -2.39
N PHE A 69 -6.24 -7.92 -3.08
CA PHE A 69 -6.62 -8.09 -4.49
C PHE A 69 -5.41 -8.19 -5.47
N ARG A 70 -4.16 -8.07 -5.00
CA ARG A 70 -2.91 -8.28 -5.74
C ARG A 70 -2.25 -9.63 -5.42
N ALA A 71 -2.92 -10.48 -4.63
CA ALA A 71 -2.36 -11.66 -3.98
C ALA A 71 -1.18 -11.38 -3.02
N ASN A 72 -1.05 -10.15 -2.51
CA ASN A 72 -0.15 -9.84 -1.40
C ASN A 72 -0.76 -10.22 -0.06
N LEU A 73 0.08 -10.41 0.96
CA LEU A 73 -0.35 -10.82 2.30
C LEU A 73 -1.06 -12.19 2.31
N THR A 74 -0.82 -13.02 1.30
CA THR A 74 -1.42 -14.34 1.14
C THR A 74 -0.77 -15.34 2.11
N PRO A 75 -1.52 -15.99 3.03
CA PRO A 75 -0.96 -16.98 3.94
C PRO A 75 -0.40 -18.21 3.23
N ILE A 76 0.73 -18.72 3.70
CA ILE A 76 1.31 -19.98 3.22
C ILE A 76 0.63 -21.13 3.97
N GLN A 77 -0.20 -21.88 3.26
CA GLN A 77 -1.03 -22.96 3.81
C GLN A 77 -0.30 -24.30 3.75
N ILE A 78 -0.71 -25.25 4.58
CA ILE A 78 -0.21 -26.63 4.62
C ILE A 78 -1.38 -27.57 4.29
N THR A 79 -1.29 -28.26 3.15
CA THR A 79 -2.33 -29.15 2.62
C THR A 79 -1.74 -30.50 2.22
N ASP A 80 -2.58 -31.48 1.89
CA ASP A 80 -2.07 -32.75 1.35
C ASP A 80 -1.48 -32.53 -0.05
N CYS A 81 -0.37 -33.20 -0.36
CA CYS A 81 0.30 -33.03 -1.66
C CYS A 81 -0.61 -33.47 -2.81
N GLY A 82 -0.72 -32.63 -3.85
CA GLY A 82 -1.61 -32.82 -4.99
C GLY A 82 -3.08 -32.45 -4.74
N SER A 83 -3.47 -32.01 -3.54
CA SER A 83 -4.88 -31.68 -3.24
C SER A 83 -5.29 -30.25 -3.60
N ALA A 84 -4.35 -29.37 -3.95
CA ALA A 84 -4.60 -27.95 -4.21
C ALA A 84 -3.72 -27.41 -5.35
N GLN A 85 -4.23 -26.39 -6.03
CA GLN A 85 -3.40 -25.51 -6.86
C GLN A 85 -2.44 -24.70 -5.97
N GLY A 86 -1.42 -24.07 -6.57
CA GLY A 86 -0.48 -23.23 -5.82
C GLY A 86 0.52 -23.99 -4.94
N GLN A 87 0.75 -25.27 -5.22
CA GLN A 87 1.77 -26.10 -4.55
C GLN A 87 3.13 -26.12 -5.27
N GLY A 88 3.29 -25.35 -6.34
CA GLY A 88 4.53 -25.22 -7.09
C GLY A 88 5.35 -24.02 -6.61
N TRP A 89 6.65 -24.24 -6.44
CA TRP A 89 7.57 -23.27 -5.90
C TRP A 89 8.87 -23.23 -6.70
N ASP A 90 9.38 -22.04 -6.95
CA ASP A 90 10.71 -21.80 -7.49
C ASP A 90 11.66 -21.38 -6.35
N VAL A 91 12.91 -21.84 -6.40
CA VAL A 91 13.98 -21.48 -5.46
C VAL A 91 15.03 -20.70 -6.24
N ILE A 92 15.03 -19.37 -6.10
CA ILE A 92 15.85 -18.44 -6.90
C ILE A 92 17.08 -18.01 -6.10
N THR A 93 18.28 -18.29 -6.63
CA THR A 93 19.57 -18.02 -5.97
C THR A 93 20.32 -16.83 -6.54
N ALA A 94 19.85 -16.26 -7.66
CA ALA A 94 20.25 -14.95 -8.17
C ALA A 94 19.14 -14.38 -9.07
N GLY A 95 18.96 -13.07 -9.13
CA GLY A 95 17.95 -12.40 -9.96
C GLY A 95 17.80 -10.91 -9.60
N VAL A 96 16.82 -10.23 -10.19
CA VAL A 96 16.50 -8.79 -9.94
C VAL A 96 16.29 -8.50 -8.46
N HIS A 97 15.69 -9.45 -7.73
CA HIS A 97 15.39 -9.31 -6.30
C HIS A 97 16.29 -10.18 -5.39
N ASN A 98 17.34 -10.80 -5.94
CA ASN A 98 18.34 -11.52 -5.15
C ASN A 98 19.75 -11.37 -5.75
N ASP A 99 20.59 -10.52 -5.16
CA ASP A 99 22.02 -10.39 -5.44
C ASP A 99 22.91 -10.98 -4.32
N GLN A 100 22.31 -11.58 -3.28
CA GLN A 100 23.01 -12.03 -2.08
C GLN A 100 23.46 -13.48 -2.18
N LYS A 101 24.77 -13.68 -2.23
CA LYS A 101 25.37 -15.02 -2.33
C LYS A 101 25.06 -15.86 -1.10
N GLY A 102 24.49 -17.05 -1.33
CA GLY A 102 24.13 -17.99 -0.26
C GLY A 102 22.74 -17.72 0.35
N GLN A 103 21.97 -16.83 -0.28
CA GLN A 103 20.55 -16.63 0.00
C GLN A 103 19.69 -17.15 -1.15
N ALA A 104 18.43 -17.49 -0.85
CA ALA A 104 17.41 -17.78 -1.84
C ALA A 104 16.14 -16.95 -1.60
N LEU A 105 15.48 -16.57 -2.69
CA LEU A 105 14.05 -16.27 -2.68
C LEU A 105 13.27 -17.56 -2.92
N ILE A 106 12.17 -17.72 -2.20
CA ILE A 106 11.21 -18.81 -2.42
C ILE A 106 9.96 -18.17 -3.04
N VAL A 107 9.59 -18.57 -4.25
CA VAL A 107 8.57 -17.88 -5.07
C VAL A 107 7.47 -18.85 -5.48
N SER A 108 6.21 -18.47 -5.30
CA SER A 108 5.05 -19.26 -5.75
C SER A 108 4.98 -19.27 -7.28
N THR A 109 4.89 -20.43 -7.92
CA THR A 109 4.71 -20.49 -9.38
C THR A 109 3.31 -20.08 -9.84
N LEU A 110 2.32 -20.14 -8.94
CA LEU A 110 0.95 -19.71 -9.23
C LEU A 110 0.80 -18.19 -9.19
N THR A 111 1.37 -17.53 -8.17
CA THR A 111 1.18 -16.09 -7.97
C THR A 111 2.39 -15.24 -8.35
N GLN A 112 3.58 -15.81 -8.49
CA GLN A 112 4.87 -15.11 -8.61
C GLN A 112 5.28 -14.27 -7.38
N ALA A 113 4.54 -14.37 -6.27
CA ALA A 113 4.87 -13.69 -5.01
C ALA A 113 5.94 -14.47 -4.21
N CYS A 114 6.77 -13.73 -3.47
CA CYS A 114 7.88 -14.23 -2.66
C CYS A 114 7.46 -14.54 -1.22
N PHE A 115 8.07 -15.54 -0.58
CA PHE A 115 8.04 -15.71 0.88
C PHE A 115 8.53 -14.43 1.57
N ASN A 116 7.82 -13.97 2.60
CA ASN A 116 8.18 -12.77 3.36
C ASN A 116 7.93 -12.96 4.86
N PHE A 117 8.87 -12.51 5.69
CA PHE A 117 8.71 -12.37 7.14
C PHE A 117 8.64 -10.89 7.55
N ASP A 118 7.51 -10.48 8.14
CA ASP A 118 7.35 -9.16 8.74
C ASP A 118 7.12 -9.25 10.26
N PRO A 119 8.16 -9.00 11.09
CA PRO A 119 8.04 -9.08 12.55
C PRO A 119 7.12 -8.02 13.14
N ARG A 120 6.75 -6.97 12.39
CA ARG A 120 5.86 -5.89 12.85
C ARG A 120 4.37 -6.29 12.83
N ARG A 121 4.03 -7.38 12.14
CA ARG A 121 2.64 -7.88 12.08
C ARG A 121 2.32 -8.72 13.31
N ALA A 122 1.04 -8.88 13.62
CA ALA A 122 0.58 -9.69 14.74
C ALA A 122 0.99 -11.16 14.57
N ALA A 123 1.31 -11.83 15.69
CA ALA A 123 1.69 -13.25 15.70
C ALA A 123 0.62 -14.14 15.02
N GLY A 124 1.06 -15.14 14.25
CA GLY A 124 0.18 -15.92 13.37
C GLY A 124 -0.16 -15.23 12.05
N ASN A 125 0.36 -14.04 11.78
CA ASN A 125 0.15 -13.27 10.55
C ASN A 125 1.45 -12.54 10.12
N GLN A 126 2.60 -13.16 10.41
CA GLN A 126 3.95 -12.61 10.17
C GLN A 126 4.67 -13.25 8.98
N VAL A 127 4.29 -14.49 8.62
CA VAL A 127 4.84 -15.26 7.50
C VAL A 127 3.78 -15.35 6.40
N LEU A 128 4.04 -14.71 5.27
CA LEU A 128 3.07 -14.51 4.18
C LEU A 128 3.80 -14.53 2.83
N LEU A 129 3.04 -14.62 1.74
CA LEU A 129 3.54 -14.16 0.44
C LEU A 129 3.39 -12.66 0.29
N PHE A 130 4.38 -12.05 -0.37
CA PHE A 130 4.37 -10.65 -0.75
C PHE A 130 5.17 -10.47 -2.04
N SER A 131 4.83 -9.44 -2.81
CA SER A 131 5.55 -8.98 -3.99
C SER A 131 7.05 -9.02 -3.79
N CYS A 132 7.74 -9.72 -4.69
CA CYS A 132 9.19 -9.80 -4.69
C CYS A 132 9.78 -8.38 -4.81
N GLY A 133 10.79 -8.08 -3.99
CA GLY A 133 11.34 -6.73 -3.87
C GLY A 133 10.81 -5.89 -2.69
N GLY A 134 9.87 -6.45 -1.93
CA GLY A 134 9.42 -5.90 -0.64
C GLY A 134 8.46 -4.71 -0.72
N ARG A 135 8.03 -4.28 -1.91
CA ARG A 135 6.98 -3.28 -2.10
C ARG A 135 5.73 -3.92 -2.73
N ALA A 136 4.55 -3.47 -2.33
CA ALA A 136 3.27 -4.09 -2.71
C ALA A 136 2.89 -3.97 -4.21
N ASP A 137 3.70 -3.24 -4.98
CA ASP A 137 3.59 -2.97 -6.41
C ASP A 137 4.59 -3.81 -7.25
N GLY A 138 5.29 -4.77 -6.63
CA GLY A 138 6.35 -5.54 -7.30
C GLY A 138 7.59 -4.70 -7.63
N GLY A 139 7.63 -3.46 -7.16
CA GLY A 139 8.79 -2.60 -7.20
C GLY A 139 9.73 -2.87 -6.03
N GLY A 140 10.77 -2.05 -5.95
CA GLY A 140 11.81 -2.17 -4.94
C GLY A 140 13.02 -2.93 -5.44
N GLN A 141 13.85 -3.36 -4.50
CA GLN A 141 15.14 -4.00 -4.72
C GLN A 141 15.23 -5.20 -3.77
N VAL A 142 16.39 -5.81 -3.65
CA VAL A 142 16.63 -6.91 -2.71
C VAL A 142 16.26 -6.50 -1.28
N THR A 143 15.48 -7.33 -0.58
CA THR A 143 15.03 -7.08 0.80
C THR A 143 15.33 -8.28 1.71
N ASN A 144 15.88 -8.01 2.90
CA ASN A 144 16.23 -9.04 3.88
C ASN A 144 15.00 -9.74 4.50
N SER A 145 13.78 -9.19 4.32
CA SER A 145 12.53 -9.85 4.74
C SER A 145 12.13 -11.04 3.85
N GLN A 146 12.72 -11.18 2.67
CA GLN A 146 12.38 -12.21 1.67
C GLN A 146 13.53 -13.17 1.36
N LEU A 147 14.74 -12.89 1.85
CA LEU A 147 15.92 -13.72 1.66
C LEU A 147 16.04 -14.78 2.76
N PHE A 148 16.33 -16.02 2.35
CA PHE A 148 16.48 -17.17 3.24
C PHE A 148 17.83 -17.86 3.02
N ALA A 149 18.50 -18.21 4.12
CA ALA A 149 19.81 -18.87 4.07
C ALA A 149 19.75 -20.19 3.28
N PHE A 150 20.53 -20.28 2.20
CA PHE A 150 20.50 -21.40 1.27
C PHE A 150 21.88 -21.76 0.73
N THR A 151 22.43 -22.87 1.22
CA THR A 151 23.72 -23.43 0.81
C THR A 151 23.62 -24.48 -0.31
N GLY A 152 22.45 -24.63 -0.94
CA GLY A 152 22.16 -25.72 -1.88
C GLY A 152 21.58 -26.96 -1.22
N GLY A 153 21.09 -27.89 -2.06
CA GLY A 153 20.47 -29.15 -1.63
C GLY A 153 18.95 -29.07 -1.48
N ALA A 154 18.32 -30.24 -1.42
CA ALA A 154 16.86 -30.40 -1.34
C ALA A 154 16.31 -30.39 0.10
N GLY A 155 17.17 -30.31 1.12
CA GLY A 155 16.80 -30.43 2.53
C GLY A 155 16.92 -31.85 3.10
N PRO A 156 16.39 -32.11 4.31
CA PRO A 156 15.60 -31.17 5.11
C PRO A 156 16.39 -29.93 5.55
N LEU A 157 15.82 -28.73 5.37
CA LEU A 157 16.41 -27.45 5.76
C LEU A 157 15.44 -26.61 6.60
N SER A 158 15.98 -25.67 7.37
CA SER A 158 15.18 -24.63 8.02
C SER A 158 15.22 -23.34 7.20
N LEU A 159 14.06 -22.73 7.00
CA LEU A 159 13.94 -21.46 6.31
C LEU A 159 14.06 -20.34 7.35
N THR A 160 15.25 -19.77 7.44
CA THR A 160 15.63 -18.68 8.34
C THR A 160 15.66 -17.38 7.54
N PRO A 161 14.77 -16.39 7.81
CA PRO A 161 14.75 -15.13 7.09
C PRO A 161 15.91 -14.23 7.53
N GLU A 162 16.51 -13.51 6.59
CA GLU A 162 17.73 -12.71 6.85
C GLU A 162 17.48 -11.54 7.82
N ASN A 163 16.26 -10.97 7.85
CA ASN A 163 15.91 -9.89 8.77
C ASN A 163 15.75 -10.32 10.24
N ASP A 164 15.64 -11.61 10.55
CA ASP A 164 15.81 -12.13 11.91
C ASP A 164 16.40 -13.56 11.90
N PRO A 165 17.74 -13.68 11.92
CA PRO A 165 18.43 -14.98 11.90
C PRO A 165 18.20 -15.86 13.14
N THR A 166 17.51 -15.36 14.17
CA THR A 166 17.13 -16.16 15.36
C THR A 166 15.82 -16.93 15.15
N LYS A 167 15.10 -16.63 14.06
CA LYS A 167 13.77 -17.16 13.78
C LYS A 167 13.78 -18.12 12.61
N CYS A 168 12.92 -19.13 12.69
CA CYS A 168 12.76 -20.15 11.67
C CYS A 168 11.28 -20.26 11.33
N PHE A 169 10.97 -20.48 10.05
CA PHE A 169 9.62 -20.86 9.64
C PHE A 169 9.27 -22.21 10.29
N ALA A 170 8.03 -22.36 10.71
CA ALA A 170 7.52 -23.52 11.43
C ALA A 170 6.11 -23.87 10.95
N ALA A 171 5.85 -25.16 10.78
CA ALA A 171 4.50 -25.67 10.53
C ALA A 171 3.64 -25.55 11.81
N LYS A 172 2.64 -24.66 11.79
CA LYS A 172 1.71 -24.46 12.91
C LYS A 172 0.28 -24.81 12.49
N GLY A 173 -0.08 -26.08 12.66
CA GLY A 173 -1.37 -26.59 12.21
C GLY A 173 -1.43 -26.63 10.68
N ASN A 174 -2.32 -25.84 10.09
CA ASN A 174 -2.56 -25.81 8.63
C ASN A 174 -1.88 -24.62 7.92
N VAL A 175 -0.99 -23.89 8.59
CA VAL A 175 -0.26 -22.74 8.03
C VAL A 175 1.20 -22.77 8.44
N VAL A 176 2.05 -22.09 7.67
CA VAL A 176 3.43 -21.76 8.08
C VAL A 176 3.40 -20.44 8.84
N ASP A 177 4.09 -20.39 9.97
CA ASP A 177 4.27 -19.20 10.81
C ASP A 177 5.70 -19.20 11.39
N ILE A 178 6.05 -18.24 12.25
CA ILE A 178 7.41 -18.07 12.76
C ILE A 178 7.61 -18.69 14.16
N ALA A 179 8.79 -19.25 14.45
CA ALA A 179 9.21 -19.71 15.77
C ALA A 179 10.69 -19.33 16.04
N ASP A 180 11.15 -19.48 17.29
CA ASP A 180 12.60 -19.48 17.58
C ASP A 180 13.27 -20.70 16.93
N CYS A 181 14.42 -20.50 16.28
CA CYS A 181 15.13 -21.58 15.60
C CYS A 181 15.54 -22.70 16.57
N ASN A 182 15.17 -23.93 16.23
CA ASN A 182 15.54 -25.13 16.96
C ASN A 182 15.84 -26.26 15.97
N ASP A 183 17.11 -26.68 15.87
CA ASP A 183 17.51 -27.72 14.92
C ASP A 183 16.90 -29.10 15.19
N GLY A 184 16.47 -29.37 16.43
CA GLY A 184 15.77 -30.61 16.78
C GLY A 184 14.26 -30.58 16.51
N ASP A 185 13.69 -29.42 16.14
CA ASP A 185 12.26 -29.28 15.89
C ASP A 185 11.92 -29.64 14.44
N ALA A 186 11.27 -30.79 14.27
CA ALA A 186 10.83 -31.28 12.96
C ALA A 186 9.85 -30.32 12.26
N SER A 187 9.04 -29.56 13.02
CA SER A 187 8.09 -28.59 12.43
C SER A 187 8.80 -27.45 11.69
N GLN A 188 10.09 -27.23 11.97
CA GLN A 188 10.94 -26.22 11.35
C GLN A 188 11.79 -26.77 10.19
N LYS A 189 11.50 -27.99 9.71
CA LYS A 189 12.26 -28.67 8.66
C LYS A 189 11.39 -28.90 7.42
N PHE A 190 11.82 -28.31 6.31
CA PHE A 190 11.16 -28.37 5.00
C PHE A 190 12.06 -29.09 4.00
N THR A 191 11.47 -29.75 3.00
CA THR A 191 12.18 -30.46 1.93
C THR A 191 11.65 -30.01 0.58
N PHE A 192 12.54 -29.62 -0.33
CA PHE A 192 12.22 -29.34 -1.72
C PHE A 192 12.11 -30.67 -2.47
N GLY A 193 10.89 -31.04 -2.83
CA GLY A 193 10.53 -32.35 -3.36
C GLY A 193 10.42 -32.40 -4.87
N ASP A 194 9.59 -33.33 -5.33
CA ASP A 194 9.31 -33.59 -6.74
C ASP A 194 8.65 -32.38 -7.44
N ALA A 195 8.65 -32.40 -8.77
CA ALA A 195 7.93 -31.42 -9.58
C ALA A 195 6.44 -31.41 -9.19
N ALA A 196 5.88 -30.22 -8.99
CA ALA A 196 4.45 -30.05 -8.75
C ALA A 196 3.66 -30.50 -9.99
N ALA A 197 2.53 -31.16 -9.78
CA ALA A 197 1.66 -31.61 -10.86
C ALA A 197 1.18 -30.41 -11.70
N GLY A 198 1.57 -30.38 -12.97
CA GLY A 198 1.24 -29.27 -13.88
C GLY A 198 -0.22 -29.29 -14.30
N ASP A 199 -0.82 -28.11 -14.37
CA ASP A 199 -2.13 -27.93 -15.01
C ASP A 199 -2.02 -28.19 -16.52
N SER A 200 -3.07 -28.74 -17.13
CA SER A 200 -3.06 -29.20 -18.52
C SER A 200 -3.35 -28.06 -19.50
N GLY A 201 -2.45 -27.07 -19.53
CA GLY A 201 -2.46 -25.93 -20.47
C GLY A 201 -1.55 -26.17 -21.68
N ASN A 202 -2.13 -26.26 -22.88
CA ASN A 202 -1.43 -26.63 -24.11
C ASN A 202 -0.58 -25.48 -24.69
N GLY A 203 0.75 -25.64 -24.75
CA GLY A 203 1.66 -24.68 -25.38
C GLY A 203 3.12 -25.18 -25.49
N SER A 204 3.51 -25.71 -26.65
CA SER A 204 4.83 -26.33 -26.86
C SER A 204 5.95 -25.30 -27.08
N ASN A 205 7.09 -25.42 -26.37
CA ASN A 205 8.32 -26.02 -26.93
C ASN A 205 9.59 -25.83 -26.08
N ASN A 206 10.48 -26.82 -26.24
CA ASN A 206 11.93 -26.85 -26.00
C ASN A 206 12.46 -26.93 -24.56
N ASP A 207 12.82 -28.16 -24.23
CA ASP A 207 13.66 -28.61 -23.13
C ASP A 207 14.99 -27.86 -22.97
N ASN A 208 15.51 -27.89 -21.74
CA ASN A 208 16.82 -28.51 -21.55
C ASN A 208 16.75 -29.47 -20.36
N SER A 209 17.22 -30.71 -20.55
CA SER A 209 16.94 -31.82 -19.63
C SER A 209 17.72 -31.74 -18.32
N SER A 210 17.12 -32.33 -17.29
CA SER A 210 17.75 -32.61 -16.01
C SER A 210 18.97 -33.52 -16.15
N SER A 211 19.95 -33.33 -15.26
CA SER A 211 20.95 -34.36 -14.95
C SER A 211 20.95 -34.63 -13.45
N SER A 212 20.33 -35.75 -13.06
CA SER A 212 20.41 -36.29 -11.72
C SER A 212 21.72 -37.06 -11.57
N ALA A 213 22.52 -36.70 -10.56
CA ALA A 213 23.70 -37.46 -10.15
C ALA A 213 23.51 -37.91 -8.70
N ALA A 214 23.34 -39.21 -8.49
CA ALA A 214 23.17 -39.79 -7.17
C ALA A 214 24.47 -39.79 -6.36
N ALA A 215 24.34 -39.76 -5.03
CA ALA A 215 25.47 -39.77 -4.11
C ALA A 215 26.26 -41.09 -4.15
N SER A 216 27.58 -40.98 -3.97
CA SER A 216 28.46 -42.07 -3.55
C SER A 216 29.50 -41.53 -2.56
N SER A 217 29.92 -42.36 -1.61
CA SER A 217 30.51 -41.91 -0.35
C SER A 217 31.98 -42.31 -0.14
N ALA A 218 32.67 -41.48 0.66
CA ALA A 218 33.93 -41.72 1.37
C ALA A 218 35.26 -41.74 0.55
N PRO A 219 36.44 -41.49 1.19
CA PRO A 219 36.69 -40.73 2.43
C PRO A 219 37.80 -39.66 2.33
N ALA A 220 37.94 -38.92 3.43
CA ALA A 220 38.93 -37.90 3.79
C ALA A 220 40.32 -37.90 3.10
N ALA A 221 40.77 -36.69 2.75
CA ALA A 221 42.19 -36.34 2.61
C ALA A 221 42.50 -35.06 3.41
N THR A 222 43.42 -35.16 4.36
CA THR A 222 43.84 -34.09 5.27
C THR A 222 44.72 -33.05 4.58
N GLN A 223 44.49 -31.76 4.82
CA GLN A 223 45.58 -30.77 4.75
C GLN A 223 45.31 -29.55 5.65
N ALA A 224 46.39 -29.06 6.26
CA ALA A 224 46.39 -28.07 7.34
C ALA A 224 46.69 -26.64 6.81
N PRO A 225 46.62 -25.57 7.63
CA PRO A 225 46.43 -24.21 7.14
C PRO A 225 47.72 -23.52 6.70
N ALA A 226 47.59 -22.61 5.72
CA ALA A 226 48.60 -21.61 5.42
C ALA A 226 48.41 -20.37 6.30
N THR A 227 49.31 -20.19 7.25
CA THR A 227 49.47 -18.93 8.01
C THR A 227 50.20 -17.88 7.17
N SER A 228 49.77 -16.63 7.25
CA SER A 228 50.63 -15.45 7.07
C SER A 228 50.00 -14.25 7.78
N ALA A 229 50.85 -13.46 8.44
CA ALA A 229 50.44 -12.41 9.37
C ALA A 229 51.06 -11.06 8.98
N ALA A 230 50.51 -9.99 9.58
CA ALA A 230 51.00 -8.60 9.57
C ALA A 230 50.94 -7.88 8.20
N ALA A 231 50.65 -6.58 8.12
CA ALA A 231 50.89 -5.54 9.12
C ALA A 231 49.87 -4.38 9.07
N ALA A 232 49.71 -3.69 10.21
CA ALA A 232 49.22 -2.31 10.24
C ALA A 232 50.39 -1.34 9.96
N PRO A 233 50.10 -0.08 9.59
CA PRO A 233 50.29 0.94 10.62
C PRO A 233 49.19 2.01 10.68
N SER A 234 49.10 2.66 11.84
CA SER A 234 48.24 3.81 12.12
C SER A 234 48.81 5.12 11.55
N ALA A 235 47.92 6.07 11.23
CA ALA A 235 48.25 7.49 11.19
C ALA A 235 47.08 8.33 11.72
N THR A 236 47.38 9.33 12.55
CA THR A 236 46.45 10.20 13.29
C THR A 236 46.03 11.45 12.48
N PRO A 237 45.01 12.21 12.92
CA PRO A 237 44.37 13.24 12.09
C PRO A 237 45.13 14.57 12.06
N SER A 238 44.85 15.39 11.04
CA SER A 238 45.18 16.83 11.02
C SER A 238 43.93 17.64 10.68
N ALA A 239 43.65 18.65 11.51
CA ALA A 239 42.61 19.64 11.25
C ALA A 239 43.16 20.82 10.43
N ALA A 240 42.29 21.51 9.70
CA ALA A 240 42.21 22.98 9.62
C ALA A 240 41.09 23.40 8.66
N ALA A 241 40.29 24.39 9.06
CA ALA A 241 39.46 25.17 8.13
C ALA A 241 40.32 26.18 7.34
N PRO A 242 39.71 26.85 6.35
CA PRO A 242 39.56 28.29 6.58
C PRO A 242 38.13 28.78 6.37
N ALA A 243 37.78 29.83 7.11
CA ALA A 243 36.68 30.72 6.76
C ALA A 243 37.23 31.84 5.85
N ASP A 244 36.39 32.35 4.96
CA ASP A 244 36.56 33.70 4.39
C ASP A 244 35.18 34.31 4.13
N ASP A 245 34.78 35.20 5.03
CA ASP A 245 33.75 36.21 4.78
C ASP A 245 34.35 37.32 3.91
N GLN A 246 33.76 37.64 2.76
CA GLN A 246 33.77 39.02 2.29
C GLN A 246 32.54 39.46 1.47
N ASN A 247 31.91 40.50 2.01
CA ASN A 247 31.50 41.71 1.30
C ASN A 247 30.27 41.68 0.36
N SER A 248 29.10 41.79 0.99
CA SER A 248 28.22 42.97 0.89
C SER A 248 28.36 43.87 -0.35
N LEU A 249 27.36 43.83 -1.25
CA LEU A 249 26.90 44.99 -2.03
C LEU A 249 25.40 44.88 -2.33
N CYS A 250 24.57 45.47 -1.46
CA CYS A 250 23.16 45.72 -1.78
C CYS A 250 23.00 47.01 -2.60
N SER A 251 22.22 46.97 -3.68
CA SER A 251 21.61 48.15 -4.29
C SER A 251 20.32 47.74 -5.00
N ALA A 252 19.21 48.34 -4.59
CA ALA A 252 17.87 47.90 -5.01
C ALA A 252 17.51 48.35 -6.43
N PRO A 253 16.89 47.50 -7.27
CA PRO A 253 16.20 47.94 -8.47
C PRO A 253 14.89 48.64 -8.09
N LYS A 254 14.71 49.86 -8.61
CA LYS A 254 13.53 50.70 -8.45
C LYS A 254 12.37 50.13 -9.29
N ILE A 255 11.33 49.61 -8.64
CA ILE A 255 10.11 49.16 -9.32
C ILE A 255 9.37 50.37 -9.92
N VAL A 256 8.97 50.25 -11.19
CA VAL A 256 8.11 51.21 -11.89
C VAL A 256 6.76 50.54 -12.11
N THR A 257 5.73 51.02 -11.44
CA THR A 257 4.35 50.55 -11.64
C THR A 257 3.79 51.15 -12.92
N VAL A 258 3.48 50.33 -13.92
CA VAL A 258 2.69 50.71 -15.08
C VAL A 258 1.28 50.16 -14.89
N THR A 259 0.31 51.06 -14.76
CA THR A 259 -1.11 50.70 -14.55
C THR A 259 -1.89 50.93 -15.85
N ASP A 260 -1.94 49.93 -16.72
CA ASP A 260 -2.84 49.95 -17.89
C ASP A 260 -4.20 49.35 -17.50
N VAL A 261 -5.18 50.22 -17.26
CA VAL A 261 -6.57 49.83 -17.04
C VAL A 261 -7.25 49.66 -18.39
N THR A 262 -7.42 48.41 -18.83
CA THR A 262 -8.28 48.08 -19.97
C THR A 262 -9.58 47.47 -19.47
N THR A 263 -10.67 48.24 -19.48
CA THR A 263 -12.03 47.77 -19.17
C THR A 263 -12.86 47.55 -20.45
N VAL A 264 -14.03 46.94 -20.26
CA VAL A 264 -15.13 46.69 -21.22
C VAL A 264 -14.84 45.70 -22.38
N THR A 265 -15.72 44.76 -22.76
CA THR A 265 -17.13 44.47 -22.35
C THR A 265 -17.42 42.96 -22.50
N ALA A 266 -18.27 42.39 -21.64
CA ALA A 266 -18.84 41.05 -21.89
C ALA A 266 -19.87 41.08 -23.04
N ALA A 267 -19.83 40.09 -23.94
CA ALA A 267 -20.73 39.99 -25.08
C ALA A 267 -21.62 38.73 -25.02
N ALA A 268 -22.89 38.95 -25.35
CA ALA A 268 -24.05 38.05 -25.38
C ALA A 268 -23.84 36.55 -25.69
N ALA A 269 -24.67 35.72 -25.03
CA ALA A 269 -24.88 34.31 -25.32
C ALA A 269 -25.63 34.07 -26.66
N PRO A 270 -25.34 32.98 -27.39
CA PRO A 270 -26.20 32.43 -28.45
C PRO A 270 -27.29 31.48 -27.90
N PRO A 271 -28.38 31.24 -28.66
CA PRO A 271 -29.60 30.61 -28.14
C PRO A 271 -29.63 29.08 -28.19
N ALA A 272 -30.55 28.51 -27.41
CA ALA A 272 -30.88 27.08 -27.40
C ALA A 272 -31.50 26.60 -28.71
N ALA A 273 -31.19 25.35 -29.09
CA ALA A 273 -31.89 24.61 -30.14
C ALA A 273 -32.78 23.52 -29.52
N SER A 274 -34.06 23.57 -29.84
CA SER A 274 -35.10 22.63 -29.42
C SER A 274 -35.02 21.28 -30.15
N ASN A 275 -35.45 20.20 -29.50
CA ASN A 275 -36.13 19.09 -30.16
C ASN A 275 -37.18 18.48 -29.20
N GLU A 276 -38.44 18.49 -29.63
CA GLU A 276 -39.53 17.75 -28.99
C GLU A 276 -39.44 16.25 -29.36
N ALA A 277 -39.86 15.38 -28.44
CA ALA A 277 -40.59 14.16 -28.81
C ALA A 277 -41.41 13.59 -27.63
N THR A 278 -42.71 13.88 -27.68
CA THR A 278 -43.80 12.94 -27.32
C THR A 278 -44.08 12.64 -25.84
N GLN A 279 -45.30 13.01 -25.45
CA GLN A 279 -45.98 12.68 -24.19
C GLN A 279 -46.46 11.23 -24.15
N THR A 280 -46.50 10.64 -22.94
CA THR A 280 -47.67 9.92 -22.46
C THR A 280 -47.87 10.29 -20.99
N ALA A 281 -49.07 10.70 -20.61
CA ALA A 281 -49.43 11.00 -19.22
C ALA A 281 -50.62 10.15 -18.81
N GLU A 282 -50.63 9.66 -17.57
CA GLU A 282 -51.87 9.29 -16.90
C GLU A 282 -51.82 9.57 -15.39
N THR A 283 -52.83 10.32 -14.94
CA THR A 283 -53.42 10.47 -13.61
C THR A 283 -53.35 9.23 -12.70
N ALA A 284 -53.39 9.27 -11.35
CA ALA A 284 -53.65 10.32 -10.35
C ALA A 284 -52.88 9.96 -9.04
N GLN A 285 -53.07 10.51 -7.82
CA GLN A 285 -54.07 11.43 -7.24
C GLN A 285 -53.45 12.21 -6.04
N SER A 286 -54.26 12.98 -5.29
CA SER A 286 -53.86 13.77 -4.12
C SER A 286 -54.56 13.32 -2.84
N ALA A 287 -53.88 13.44 -1.69
CA ALA A 287 -54.51 13.67 -0.38
C ALA A 287 -53.53 14.37 0.58
N ALA A 288 -53.90 15.55 1.09
CA ALA A 288 -53.16 16.30 2.10
C ALA A 288 -53.91 16.26 3.46
N ALA A 289 -53.17 16.32 4.57
CA ALA A 289 -53.74 16.52 5.90
C ALA A 289 -52.76 17.22 6.88
N THR A 290 -52.80 18.56 6.84
CA THR A 290 -52.85 19.51 7.97
C THR A 290 -51.91 19.37 9.19
N SER A 291 -51.12 20.44 9.35
CA SER A 291 -50.31 20.92 10.49
C SER A 291 -50.72 20.61 11.94
N SER A 292 -49.70 20.53 12.80
CA SER A 292 -49.68 21.13 14.14
C SER A 292 -48.27 21.63 14.43
N ALA A 293 -48.13 22.79 15.07
CA ALA A 293 -46.83 23.45 15.31
C ALA A 293 -46.43 23.35 16.78
N ASP A 294 -45.14 23.11 17.03
CA ASP A 294 -44.49 23.39 18.32
C ASP A 294 -43.03 23.79 18.09
N ASN A 295 -42.52 24.72 18.91
CA ASN A 295 -41.18 25.30 18.77
C ASN A 295 -40.10 24.33 19.29
N ALA A 296 -39.13 23.99 18.45
CA ALA A 296 -37.86 23.40 18.86
C ALA A 296 -36.70 23.90 17.98
N ALA A 297 -35.50 23.88 18.53
CA ALA A 297 -34.31 24.55 17.99
C ALA A 297 -34.01 24.19 16.52
N GLN A 298 -33.58 25.22 15.78
CA GLN A 298 -33.21 25.13 14.36
C GLN A 298 -31.85 24.42 14.20
N THR A 299 -31.87 23.09 14.32
CA THR A 299 -30.77 22.24 13.83
C THR A 299 -30.89 22.22 12.32
N THR A 300 -29.93 22.81 11.61
CA THR A 300 -29.88 22.78 10.14
C THR A 300 -29.79 21.31 9.71
N ALA A 301 -30.84 20.81 9.06
CA ALA A 301 -30.82 19.45 8.52
C ALA A 301 -29.70 19.35 7.48
N ALA A 302 -28.93 18.27 7.54
CA ALA A 302 -27.85 18.01 6.59
C ALA A 302 -28.38 18.14 5.16
N ALA A 303 -27.73 19.00 4.36
CA ALA A 303 -28.03 19.07 2.95
C ALA A 303 -27.67 17.72 2.32
N SER A 304 -28.62 17.12 1.62
CA SER A 304 -28.35 15.94 0.79
C SER A 304 -27.34 16.36 -0.29
N GLN A 305 -26.06 16.05 -0.08
CA GLN A 305 -25.04 16.34 -1.08
C GLN A 305 -25.36 15.64 -2.40
N PRO A 306 -24.97 16.20 -3.56
CA PRO A 306 -25.21 15.57 -4.85
C PRO A 306 -24.60 14.17 -4.90
N ALA A 307 -25.32 13.22 -5.49
CA ALA A 307 -24.72 11.95 -5.84
C ALA A 307 -23.47 12.21 -6.70
N VAL A 308 -22.34 11.62 -6.31
CA VAL A 308 -21.06 11.67 -7.05
C VAL A 308 -21.37 11.42 -8.52
N THR A 309 -21.07 12.41 -9.38
CA THR A 309 -21.39 12.32 -10.81
C THR A 309 -20.42 11.34 -11.45
N ALA A 310 -20.84 10.07 -11.46
CA ALA A 310 -20.20 8.92 -12.09
C ALA A 310 -18.66 8.89 -12.02
N ASN A 311 -18.13 8.21 -10.99
CA ASN A 311 -16.78 7.67 -11.00
C ASN A 311 -16.53 6.99 -12.38
N PRO A 312 -15.52 7.39 -13.17
CA PRO A 312 -15.45 7.03 -14.58
C PRO A 312 -15.47 5.52 -14.81
N THR A 313 -16.45 5.05 -15.59
CA THR A 313 -16.61 3.63 -15.96
C THR A 313 -15.63 3.16 -17.04
N THR A 314 -14.67 4.01 -17.39
CA THR A 314 -13.63 3.79 -18.40
C THR A 314 -12.27 4.08 -17.77
N PRO A 315 -11.24 3.23 -17.99
CA PRO A 315 -9.86 3.48 -17.62
C PRO A 315 -9.40 4.92 -17.88
N VAL A 316 -8.99 5.62 -16.81
CA VAL A 316 -8.31 6.91 -16.91
C VAL A 316 -6.81 6.66 -16.77
N PRO A 317 -5.99 6.98 -17.79
CA PRO A 317 -4.54 6.86 -17.68
C PRO A 317 -4.01 7.85 -16.63
N VAL A 318 -3.20 7.37 -15.69
CA VAL A 318 -2.56 8.24 -14.70
C VAL A 318 -1.23 8.80 -15.21
N SER A 319 -0.90 10.03 -14.82
CA SER A 319 0.38 10.67 -15.16
C SER A 319 1.54 10.22 -14.24
N GLY A 320 1.21 9.48 -13.18
CA GLY A 320 2.14 8.94 -12.18
C GLY A 320 2.53 7.47 -12.39
N ALA A 321 2.84 6.79 -11.29
CA ALA A 321 3.46 5.46 -11.30
C ALA A 321 2.51 4.28 -11.56
N GLY A 322 1.18 4.49 -11.61
CA GLY A 322 0.19 3.40 -11.45
C GLY A 322 -0.82 3.22 -12.59
N GLY A 323 -0.40 3.24 -13.85
CA GLY A 323 -1.16 2.74 -15.01
C GLY A 323 -2.60 3.26 -15.20
N THR A 324 -3.57 2.55 -14.63
CA THR A 324 -5.02 2.77 -14.76
C THR A 324 -5.67 2.78 -13.38
N LEU A 325 -6.53 3.78 -13.09
CA LEU A 325 -7.34 3.79 -11.88
C LEU A 325 -8.23 2.53 -11.76
N ASN A 326 -8.25 1.89 -10.58
CA ASN A 326 -9.11 0.74 -10.27
C ASN A 326 -10.28 1.20 -9.36
N PRO A 327 -11.50 1.42 -9.88
CA PRO A 327 -12.59 2.00 -9.12
C PRO A 327 -12.97 1.22 -7.85
N THR A 328 -12.79 -0.10 -7.83
CA THR A 328 -13.05 -0.93 -6.64
C THR A 328 -12.02 -0.67 -5.54
N ALA A 329 -10.74 -0.57 -5.90
CA ALA A 329 -9.69 -0.30 -4.92
C ALA A 329 -9.69 1.16 -4.47
N VAL A 330 -10.10 2.11 -5.32
CA VAL A 330 -10.39 3.50 -4.91
C VAL A 330 -11.54 3.54 -3.90
N ALA A 331 -12.66 2.85 -4.17
CA ALA A 331 -13.83 2.83 -3.28
C ALA A 331 -13.56 2.15 -1.92
N GLU A 332 -12.60 1.23 -1.85
CA GLU A 332 -12.08 0.65 -0.62
C GLU A 332 -11.14 1.63 0.11
N ALA A 333 -10.14 2.14 -0.61
CA ALA A 333 -9.03 2.91 -0.05
C ALA A 333 -9.36 4.37 0.29
N GLN A 334 -10.34 4.97 -0.38
CA GLN A 334 -10.79 6.36 -0.20
C GLN A 334 -12.27 6.38 0.23
N LYS A 335 -12.59 5.59 1.25
CA LYS A 335 -13.97 5.44 1.73
C LYS A 335 -14.43 6.68 2.51
N PHE A 336 -15.54 7.28 2.07
CA PHE A 336 -16.15 8.40 2.81
C PHE A 336 -16.57 8.01 4.23
N ASP A 337 -16.06 8.75 5.22
CA ASP A 337 -16.46 8.63 6.61
C ASP A 337 -17.71 9.46 6.92
N ALA A 338 -18.86 8.78 6.93
CA ALA A 338 -20.15 9.34 7.33
C ALA A 338 -20.33 9.54 8.85
N THR A 339 -19.35 9.14 9.66
CA THR A 339 -19.33 9.37 11.13
C THR A 339 -18.43 10.54 11.53
N ALA A 340 -17.76 11.16 10.55
CA ALA A 340 -16.83 12.25 10.77
C ALA A 340 -17.50 13.51 11.33
N VAL A 341 -16.78 14.22 12.21
CA VAL A 341 -17.12 15.59 12.63
C VAL A 341 -16.28 16.56 11.81
N ARG A 342 -16.97 17.35 10.98
CA ARG A 342 -16.41 18.33 10.04
C ARG A 342 -16.71 19.75 10.54
N PRO A 343 -15.84 20.41 11.33
CA PRO A 343 -15.99 21.81 11.69
C PRO A 343 -15.97 22.78 10.50
N LEU A 344 -15.32 22.41 9.40
CA LEU A 344 -15.31 23.14 8.12
C LEU A 344 -15.49 22.12 6.99
N GLU A 345 -16.37 22.42 6.04
CA GLU A 345 -16.67 21.59 4.88
C GLU A 345 -16.45 22.38 3.58
N SER A 346 -15.89 21.74 2.55
CA SER A 346 -15.70 22.30 1.21
C SER A 346 -15.01 23.68 1.19
N VAL A 347 -13.97 23.86 2.02
CA VAL A 347 -13.11 25.05 2.00
C VAL A 347 -11.98 24.91 0.98
N ASN A 348 -11.53 26.03 0.41
CA ASN A 348 -10.23 26.07 -0.25
C ASN A 348 -9.12 26.29 0.78
N ILE A 349 -7.95 25.68 0.57
CA ILE A 349 -6.74 25.94 1.36
C ILE A 349 -5.83 26.82 0.51
N ARG A 350 -5.75 28.11 0.84
CA ARG A 350 -5.07 29.14 0.07
C ARG A 350 -3.70 29.47 0.66
N ALA A 351 -2.66 29.43 -0.15
CA ALA A 351 -1.32 29.88 0.19
C ALA A 351 -1.22 31.42 0.17
N ALA A 352 -0.21 31.98 0.86
CA ALA A 352 0.03 33.42 0.91
C ALA A 352 0.33 34.08 -0.46
N ASP A 353 0.67 33.30 -1.48
CA ASP A 353 0.84 33.77 -2.88
C ASP A 353 -0.49 33.85 -3.66
N GLY A 354 -1.61 33.47 -3.04
CA GLY A 354 -2.95 33.51 -3.62
C GLY A 354 -3.37 32.24 -4.36
N ARG A 355 -2.52 31.21 -4.44
CA ARG A 355 -2.87 29.91 -5.04
C ARG A 355 -3.53 28.98 -4.03
N CYS A 356 -4.35 28.05 -4.51
CA CYS A 356 -5.04 27.06 -3.69
C CYS A 356 -4.51 25.65 -3.95
N PHE A 357 -4.63 24.79 -2.93
CA PHE A 357 -4.39 23.37 -3.04
C PHE A 357 -5.27 22.77 -4.14
N PHE A 358 -4.68 21.88 -4.95
CA PHE A 358 -5.34 21.24 -6.08
C PHE A 358 -5.00 19.74 -6.12
N VAL A 359 -6.03 18.90 -6.34
CA VAL A 359 -5.92 17.44 -6.41
C VAL A 359 -6.27 16.98 -7.81
N ASP A 360 -5.28 16.50 -8.55
CA ASP A 360 -5.52 15.70 -9.76
C ASP A 360 -5.69 14.23 -9.35
N PRO A 361 -6.91 13.64 -9.39
CA PRO A 361 -7.11 12.24 -9.03
C PRO A 361 -6.35 11.29 -9.97
N THR A 362 -5.95 11.76 -11.15
CA THR A 362 -5.18 11.01 -12.14
C THR A 362 -3.66 11.11 -11.96
N ALA A 363 -3.16 11.79 -10.93
CA ALA A 363 -1.71 11.87 -10.66
C ALA A 363 -1.21 10.82 -9.63
N GLY A 364 -2.09 9.94 -9.15
CA GLY A 364 -1.80 8.94 -8.14
C GLY A 364 -1.39 7.55 -8.65
N ASP A 365 -1.39 6.58 -7.74
CA ASP A 365 -1.46 5.16 -8.06
C ASP A 365 -2.90 4.73 -8.41
N PHE A 366 -3.08 3.44 -8.71
CA PHE A 366 -4.37 2.87 -9.10
C PHE A 366 -5.47 2.94 -8.00
N ARG A 367 -5.14 3.38 -6.76
CA ARG A 367 -6.05 3.60 -5.63
C ARG A 367 -6.27 5.09 -5.30
N GLU A 368 -5.81 6.01 -6.15
CA GLU A 368 -5.75 7.46 -5.86
C GLU A 368 -4.84 7.81 -4.65
N ASN A 369 -3.88 6.94 -4.32
CA ASN A 369 -2.83 7.26 -3.36
C ASN A 369 -1.64 7.93 -4.05
N LEU A 370 -0.77 8.57 -3.25
CA LEU A 370 0.47 9.19 -3.71
C LEU A 370 0.26 10.35 -4.70
N ILE A 371 -0.96 10.89 -4.84
CA ILE A 371 -1.25 12.07 -5.65
C ILE A 371 -0.46 13.27 -5.07
N PRO A 372 0.40 13.95 -5.84
CA PRO A 372 1.01 15.20 -5.40
C PRO A 372 -0.06 16.29 -5.24
N ILE A 373 -0.01 17.07 -4.15
CA ILE A 373 -0.95 18.19 -3.95
C ILE A 373 -0.42 19.41 -4.71
N GLY A 374 -1.04 19.73 -5.85
CA GLY A 374 -0.67 20.87 -6.69
C GLY A 374 -1.06 22.22 -6.09
N LEU A 375 -0.57 23.30 -6.70
CA LEU A 375 -0.97 24.68 -6.41
C LEU A 375 -1.48 25.37 -7.68
N ALA A 376 -2.77 25.73 -7.71
CA ALA A 376 -3.45 26.32 -8.85
C ALA A 376 -4.07 27.69 -8.51
N GLU A 377 -4.53 28.43 -9.51
CA GLU A 377 -5.42 29.58 -9.28
C GLU A 377 -6.68 29.09 -8.55
N CYS A 378 -7.07 29.81 -7.49
CA CYS A 378 -8.16 29.37 -6.64
C CYS A 378 -9.52 29.40 -7.38
N SER A 379 -10.33 28.37 -7.20
CA SER A 379 -11.65 28.23 -7.83
C SER A 379 -12.61 27.39 -6.99
N GLU A 380 -13.88 27.41 -7.38
CA GLU A 380 -14.95 26.59 -6.78
C GLU A 380 -14.96 25.14 -7.28
N ASP A 381 -13.94 24.69 -8.03
CA ASP A 381 -13.83 23.31 -8.50
C ASP A 381 -13.59 22.33 -7.34
N THR A 382 -14.25 21.16 -7.36
CA THR A 382 -14.17 20.16 -6.28
C THR A 382 -12.76 19.60 -6.08
N SER A 383 -11.90 19.65 -7.09
CA SER A 383 -10.46 19.33 -6.98
C SER A 383 -9.69 20.23 -6.02
N GLN A 384 -10.24 21.39 -5.64
CA GLN A 384 -9.64 22.34 -4.70
C GLN A 384 -10.37 22.43 -3.36
N LYS A 385 -11.40 21.61 -3.15
CA LYS A 385 -12.24 21.64 -1.95
C LYS A 385 -11.80 20.58 -0.94
N PHE A 386 -11.68 20.99 0.32
CA PHE A 386 -11.26 20.16 1.43
C PHE A 386 -12.22 20.29 2.61
N ASP A 387 -12.41 19.19 3.32
CA ASP A 387 -13.05 19.18 4.63
C ASP A 387 -11.96 19.10 5.72
N ILE A 388 -12.18 19.80 6.82
CA ILE A 388 -11.36 19.69 8.02
C ILE A 388 -12.07 18.74 8.97
N VAL A 389 -11.49 17.57 9.25
CA VAL A 389 -12.10 16.49 10.05
C VAL A 389 -11.38 16.35 11.39
N THR A 390 -12.04 16.76 12.48
CA THR A 390 -11.51 16.70 13.86
C THR A 390 -11.90 15.45 14.63
N LYS A 391 -12.72 14.56 14.04
CA LYS A 391 -13.05 13.25 14.60
C LYS A 391 -13.66 12.35 13.53
N GLY A 392 -13.46 11.04 13.60
CA GLY A 392 -14.04 10.05 12.69
C GLY A 392 -13.50 8.64 12.93
N VAL A 393 -13.60 7.77 11.93
CA VAL A 393 -12.97 6.44 11.89
C VAL A 393 -11.45 6.54 11.95
N HIS A 394 -10.89 7.55 11.27
CA HIS A 394 -9.44 7.75 11.12
C HIS A 394 -8.87 8.91 11.97
N ASN A 395 -9.70 9.52 12.84
CA ASN A 395 -9.27 10.54 13.81
C ASN A 395 -10.02 10.33 15.13
N ASP A 396 -9.30 10.00 16.20
CA ASP A 396 -9.90 9.74 17.53
C ASP A 396 -10.40 11.01 18.24
N GLY A 397 -10.09 12.19 17.70
CA GLY A 397 -10.47 13.50 18.22
C GLY A 397 -9.68 13.93 19.44
N GLN A 398 -8.46 13.43 19.61
CA GLN A 398 -7.52 13.92 20.61
C GLN A 398 -6.69 15.11 20.08
N ALA A 399 -5.91 15.73 20.98
CA ALA A 399 -4.83 16.69 20.71
C ALA A 399 -5.14 18.03 20.01
N GLY A 400 -6.36 18.29 19.52
CA GLY A 400 -6.66 19.53 18.77
C GLY A 400 -6.05 19.49 17.37
N GLU A 401 -6.09 18.30 16.75
CA GLU A 401 -5.56 18.03 15.42
C GLU A 401 -6.68 17.56 14.50
N ALA A 402 -6.54 17.88 13.21
CA ALA A 402 -7.47 17.50 12.16
C ALA A 402 -6.79 16.68 11.07
N LEU A 403 -7.58 15.83 10.43
CA LEU A 403 -7.31 15.38 9.08
C LEU A 403 -7.77 16.46 8.11
N ILE A 404 -7.06 16.60 7.00
CA ILE A 404 -7.47 17.46 5.88
C ILE A 404 -7.85 16.53 4.75
N VAL A 405 -9.13 16.50 4.41
CA VAL A 405 -9.74 15.48 3.55
C VAL A 405 -10.16 16.11 2.23
N SER A 406 -9.69 15.58 1.11
CA SER A 406 -10.12 15.98 -0.24
C SER A 406 -11.61 15.67 -0.43
N VAL A 407 -12.41 16.66 -0.83
CA VAL A 407 -13.84 16.44 -1.15
C VAL A 407 -14.00 15.65 -2.46
N LEU A 408 -13.03 15.77 -3.38
CA LEU A 408 -13.05 15.05 -4.65
C LEU A 408 -12.79 13.54 -4.47
N THR A 409 -11.78 13.17 -3.67
CA THR A 409 -11.31 11.78 -3.56
C THR A 409 -11.69 11.10 -2.26
N ASN A 410 -11.96 11.85 -1.18
CA ASN A 410 -12.01 11.38 0.23
C ASN A 410 -10.66 10.95 0.83
N GLY A 411 -9.55 11.13 0.11
CA GLY A 411 -8.21 10.92 0.66
C GLY A 411 -7.83 12.01 1.67
N CYS A 412 -6.82 11.71 2.48
CA CYS A 412 -6.24 12.61 3.48
C CYS A 412 -4.88 13.17 3.00
N VAL A 413 -4.61 14.44 3.31
CA VAL A 413 -3.25 15.01 3.22
C VAL A 413 -2.31 14.21 4.12
N ASN A 414 -1.19 13.76 3.58
CA ASN A 414 -0.21 12.92 4.28
C ASN A 414 1.22 13.41 4.05
N PHE A 415 2.00 13.44 5.13
CA PHE A 415 3.45 13.65 5.09
C PHE A 415 4.21 12.33 5.26
N ASP A 416 5.11 12.00 4.33
CA ASP A 416 6.08 10.92 4.48
C ASP A 416 7.52 11.42 4.26
N GLY A 417 8.18 11.78 5.37
CA GLY A 417 9.56 12.25 5.37
C GLY A 417 10.61 11.26 4.85
N ARG A 418 10.25 9.99 4.61
CA ARG A 418 11.14 8.97 4.00
C ARG A 418 11.20 9.07 2.48
N ARG A 419 10.26 9.78 1.84
CA ARG A 419 10.24 10.00 0.39
C ARG A 419 11.25 11.08 0.00
N ALA A 420 11.62 11.10 -1.28
CA ALA A 420 12.53 12.11 -1.81
C ALA A 420 11.93 13.52 -1.63
N ALA A 421 12.80 14.54 -1.57
CA ALA A 421 12.35 15.94 -1.52
C ALA A 421 11.32 16.22 -2.63
N ASN A 422 10.31 17.03 -2.30
CA ASN A 422 9.18 17.39 -3.15
C ASN A 422 8.17 16.24 -3.42
N ASP A 423 8.44 15.00 -2.96
CA ASP A 423 7.53 13.84 -3.04
C ASP A 423 7.01 13.43 -1.64
N GLN A 424 7.29 14.24 -0.61
CA GLN A 424 6.94 13.97 0.79
C GLN A 424 5.50 14.34 1.15
N VAL A 425 4.82 15.16 0.33
CA VAL A 425 3.48 15.69 0.61
C VAL A 425 2.52 15.23 -0.48
N ILE A 426 1.51 14.46 -0.07
CA ILE A 426 0.63 13.72 -0.99
C ILE A 426 -0.78 13.55 -0.43
N MET A 427 -1.74 13.30 -1.32
CA MET A 427 -2.99 12.64 -0.95
C MET A 427 -2.75 11.15 -0.71
N PHE A 428 -3.35 10.61 0.35
CA PHE A 428 -3.27 9.20 0.69
C PHE A 428 -4.50 8.78 1.48
N SER A 429 -4.88 7.50 1.39
CA SER A 429 -5.92 6.86 2.18
C SER A 429 -5.88 7.30 3.63
N CYS A 430 -7.01 7.78 4.14
CA CYS A 430 -7.14 8.18 5.53
C CYS A 430 -6.81 7.00 6.47
N GLY A 431 -6.07 7.31 7.54
CA GLY A 431 -5.50 6.34 8.46
C GLY A 431 -4.11 5.80 8.07
N GLY A 432 -3.47 6.38 7.06
CA GLY A 432 -2.04 6.15 6.76
C GLY A 432 -1.69 4.79 6.17
N ARG A 433 -2.69 4.01 5.75
CA ARG A 433 -2.51 2.73 5.07
C ARG A 433 -3.20 2.75 3.72
N ALA A 434 -2.52 2.24 2.70
CA ALA A 434 -2.90 2.41 1.30
C ALA A 434 -4.25 1.80 0.91
N ASP A 435 -4.87 0.98 1.75
CA ASP A 435 -6.15 0.30 1.59
C ASP A 435 -7.27 0.92 2.45
N GLY A 436 -6.98 1.98 3.21
CA GLY A 436 -7.97 2.64 4.08
C GLY A 436 -8.36 1.83 5.32
N ASP A 437 -7.68 0.71 5.64
CA ASP A 437 -7.96 -0.08 6.86
C ASP A 437 -7.34 0.52 8.14
N GLY A 438 -6.59 1.60 7.99
CA GLY A 438 -5.84 2.25 9.06
C GLY A 438 -6.70 3.00 10.09
N GLN A 439 -6.17 3.17 11.29
CA GLN A 439 -6.73 4.03 12.34
C GLN A 439 -6.02 5.38 12.33
N THR A 440 -6.18 6.21 13.37
CA THR A 440 -5.44 7.47 13.52
C THR A 440 -3.92 7.31 13.26
N THR A 441 -3.35 8.13 12.37
CA THR A 441 -1.91 8.18 12.08
C THR A 441 -1.35 9.59 12.28
N THR A 442 -0.15 9.69 12.85
CA THR A 442 0.54 10.98 13.06
C THR A 442 1.06 11.60 11.76
N SER A 443 1.07 10.86 10.65
CA SER A 443 1.46 11.37 9.33
C SER A 443 0.39 12.22 8.62
N GLN A 444 -0.85 12.18 9.10
CA GLN A 444 -2.01 12.88 8.51
C GLN A 444 -2.69 13.86 9.47
N LEU A 445 -2.24 13.91 10.72
CA LEU A 445 -2.74 14.85 11.73
C LEU A 445 -1.95 16.17 11.68
N PHE A 446 -2.68 17.27 11.56
CA PHE A 446 -2.17 18.64 11.57
C PHE A 446 -2.90 19.45 12.66
N PRO A 447 -2.22 20.36 13.39
CA PRO A 447 -2.87 21.24 14.36
C PRO A 447 -4.01 22.05 13.74
N PHE A 448 -5.15 22.09 14.43
CA PHE A 448 -6.32 22.87 14.01
C PHE A 448 -7.00 23.52 15.22
N GLU A 449 -7.09 24.84 15.19
CA GLU A 449 -7.83 25.62 16.19
C GLU A 449 -9.17 26.06 15.59
N ALA A 450 -10.27 25.57 16.18
CA ALA A 450 -11.62 25.83 15.66
C ALA A 450 -11.97 27.33 15.72
N GLY A 451 -12.40 27.89 14.59
CA GLY A 451 -12.65 29.33 14.44
C GLY A 451 -11.41 30.15 14.07
N SER A 452 -10.30 29.51 13.69
CA SER A 452 -9.19 30.15 12.98
C SER A 452 -9.40 30.07 11.46
N ASP A 453 -9.32 31.22 10.80
CA ASP A 453 -9.32 31.32 9.32
C ASP A 453 -7.96 30.97 8.72
N THR A 454 -6.95 30.62 9.55
CA THR A 454 -5.61 30.25 9.11
C THR A 454 -5.10 28.98 9.80
N ILE A 455 -4.24 28.23 9.10
CA ILE A 455 -3.67 26.97 9.57
C ILE A 455 -2.17 26.90 9.27
N LEU A 456 -1.40 26.37 10.23
CA LEU A 456 0.03 26.07 10.09
C LEU A 456 0.19 24.55 10.00
N LEU A 457 0.42 24.05 8.79
CA LEU A 457 0.44 22.63 8.49
C LEU A 457 1.74 21.96 8.96
N THR A 458 1.78 21.62 10.24
CA THR A 458 2.86 20.87 10.88
C THR A 458 2.42 19.42 11.11
N PRO A 459 2.89 18.42 10.33
CA PRO A 459 2.49 17.03 10.55
C PRO A 459 2.98 16.55 11.92
N ASN A 460 2.10 15.93 12.71
CA ASN A 460 2.40 15.46 14.06
C ASN A 460 3.64 14.53 14.10
N SER A 461 3.79 13.67 13.08
CA SER A 461 4.92 12.75 12.88
C SER A 461 6.31 13.40 12.75
N ALA A 462 6.40 14.73 12.68
CA ALA A 462 7.65 15.48 12.49
C ALA A 462 7.99 16.43 13.66
N ASP A 463 7.43 16.21 14.86
CA ASP A 463 7.73 16.96 16.10
C ASP A 463 7.64 18.50 15.94
N LYS A 464 6.75 18.95 15.06
CA LYS A 464 6.56 20.37 14.67
C LYS A 464 7.82 21.06 14.12
N GLN A 465 8.83 20.29 13.69
CA GLN A 465 10.05 20.81 13.05
C GLN A 465 9.88 20.98 11.54
N THR A 466 9.02 20.16 10.92
CA THR A 466 8.66 20.26 9.50
C THR A 466 7.34 20.99 9.35
N CYS A 467 7.28 21.91 8.40
CA CYS A 467 6.08 22.62 7.96
C CYS A 467 5.83 22.25 6.49
N LEU A 468 4.57 22.06 6.10
CA LEU A 468 4.20 22.09 4.69
C LEU A 468 4.31 23.53 4.19
N ILE A 469 4.78 23.71 2.96
CA ILE A 469 5.02 25.02 2.36
C ILE A 469 4.45 25.11 0.94
N ALA A 470 4.15 26.34 0.51
CA ALA A 470 3.82 26.64 -0.88
C ALA A 470 5.09 26.59 -1.76
N GLY A 471 5.34 25.45 -2.41
CA GLY A 471 6.44 25.27 -3.36
C GLY A 471 6.16 25.89 -4.73
N THR A 472 7.03 25.61 -5.71
CA THR A 472 6.93 26.22 -7.05
C THR A 472 5.64 25.85 -7.77
N ASP A 473 5.29 24.56 -7.82
CA ASP A 473 4.12 24.03 -8.55
C ASP A 473 3.16 23.22 -7.66
N ARG A 474 3.58 22.91 -6.42
CA ARG A 474 2.91 22.00 -5.49
C ARG A 474 3.25 22.33 -4.05
N VAL A 475 2.51 21.73 -3.13
CA VAL A 475 2.83 21.74 -1.70
C VAL A 475 4.08 20.90 -1.46
N GLU A 476 5.05 21.46 -0.76
CA GLU A 476 6.32 20.82 -0.41
C GLU A 476 6.49 20.79 1.12
N ALA A 477 7.60 20.25 1.61
CA ALA A 477 7.91 20.20 3.03
C ALA A 477 9.28 20.82 3.30
N ALA A 478 9.36 21.68 4.31
CA ALA A 478 10.59 22.36 4.72
C ALA A 478 10.66 22.50 6.25
N GLN A 479 11.78 22.98 6.77
CA GLN A 479 11.90 23.30 8.19
C GLN A 479 11.00 24.49 8.55
N CYS A 480 10.28 24.40 9.66
CA CYS A 480 9.48 25.49 10.19
C CYS A 480 10.37 26.69 10.55
N ASN A 481 10.02 27.86 10.02
CA ASN A 481 10.74 29.12 10.16
C ASN A 481 9.80 30.33 10.35
N GLY A 482 8.49 30.12 10.32
CA GLY A 482 7.47 31.16 10.53
C GLY A 482 7.33 32.17 9.38
N GLN A 483 7.81 31.83 8.17
CA GLN A 483 7.57 32.62 6.97
C GLN A 483 6.14 32.40 6.42
N GLN A 484 5.70 33.30 5.54
CA GLN A 484 4.31 33.33 5.05
C GLN A 484 3.96 32.16 4.11
N ASP A 485 4.94 31.56 3.44
CA ASP A 485 4.79 30.35 2.62
C ASP A 485 4.41 29.10 3.43
N GLN A 486 4.51 29.15 4.77
CA GLN A 486 4.15 28.08 5.69
C GLN A 486 2.71 28.21 6.25
N VAL A 487 2.07 29.37 6.03
CA VAL A 487 0.74 29.70 6.57
C VAL A 487 -0.28 29.65 5.45
N PHE A 488 -1.34 28.89 5.67
CA PHE A 488 -2.45 28.77 4.73
C PHE A 488 -3.72 29.36 5.32
N GLU A 489 -4.56 29.92 4.47
CA GLU A 489 -5.87 30.46 4.80
C GLU A 489 -6.95 29.43 4.44
N LEU A 490 -7.93 29.26 5.32
CA LEU A 490 -9.09 28.38 5.13
C LEU A 490 -10.24 29.25 4.62
N VAL A 491 -10.54 29.15 3.32
CA VAL A 491 -11.47 30.05 2.64
C VAL A 491 -12.80 29.32 2.37
N GLU A 492 -13.86 29.73 3.06
CA GLU A 492 -15.24 29.39 2.74
C GLU A 492 -15.72 30.23 1.54
N VAL A 493 -15.65 29.64 0.33
CA VAL A 493 -16.18 30.15 -0.95
C VAL A 493 -15.45 31.36 -1.55
N LEU A 494 -15.15 31.30 -2.85
CA LEU A 494 -14.63 32.38 -3.70
C LEU A 494 -15.66 32.90 -4.72
#